data_AF-A0A533V7C3-F1
#
_entry.id   AF-A0A533V7C3-F1
#
_cell.length_a   1.000
_cell.length_b   1.000
_cell.length_c   1.000
_cell.angle_alpha   90.00
_cell.angle_beta   90.00
_cell.angle_gamma   90.00
#
_symmetry.space_group_name_H-M   'P 1'
#
loop_
_entity.id
_entity.type
_entity.pdbx_description
1 polymer ?
#
loop_
_entity_poly.entity_id
_entity_poly.type
_entity_poly.pdbx_seq_one_letter_code
_entity_poly.pdbx_strand_id
1 'polypeptide(L)'
;MNYKNSLDALMTILNMGGRITQASKHLSHMLNGLKYYSLEVNINGDHYFIQAFGQEATDLFNAVMSILDEKKTVVKRIEKIFI
;
A
#
# COMPACT_ATOMS: atom_id res chain seq x y z
N MET A 1 -9.99 0.09 -16.27
CA MET A 1 -9.71 -0.98 -15.28
C MET A 1 -10.90 -1.05 -14.34
N ASN A 2 -11.42 -2.24 -14.05
CA ASN A 2 -12.54 -2.42 -13.13
C ASN A 2 -12.02 -3.16 -11.90
N TYR A 3 -12.01 -2.48 -10.76
CA TYR A 3 -11.45 -3.00 -9.51
C TYR A 3 -12.58 -3.38 -8.56
N LYS A 4 -12.44 -4.50 -7.87
CA LYS A 4 -13.45 -4.96 -6.90
C LYS A 4 -13.43 -4.14 -5.62
N ASN A 5 -12.25 -3.72 -5.19
CA ASN A 5 -12.00 -2.92 -4.00
C ASN A 5 -10.58 -2.31 -4.06
N SER A 6 -10.21 -1.52 -3.06
CA SER A 6 -8.93 -0.82 -2.96
C SER A 6 -7.74 -1.78 -2.85
N LEU A 7 -7.92 -2.93 -2.22
CA LEU A 7 -6.87 -3.95 -2.09
C LEU A 7 -6.61 -4.62 -3.44
N ASP A 8 -7.66 -4.93 -4.18
CA ASP A 8 -7.60 -5.45 -5.55
C ASP A 8 -6.92 -4.44 -6.49
N ALA A 9 -7.25 -3.15 -6.37
CA ALA A 9 -6.58 -2.10 -7.11
C ALA A 9 -5.07 -2.04 -6.80
N LEU A 10 -4.70 -2.10 -5.52
CA LEU A 10 -3.29 -2.10 -5.11
C LEU A 10 -2.55 -3.31 -5.67
N MET A 11 -3.07 -4.52 -5.46
CA MET A 11 -2.43 -5.75 -5.93
C MET A 11 -2.30 -5.77 -7.45
N THR A 12 -3.32 -5.31 -8.17
CA THR A 12 -3.27 -5.19 -9.63
C THR A 12 -2.16 -4.25 -10.08
N ILE A 13 -2.05 -3.06 -9.47
CA ILE A 13 -1.00 -2.09 -9.82
C ILE A 13 0.39 -2.65 -9.53
N LEU A 14 0.59 -3.31 -8.38
CA LEU A 14 1.88 -3.93 -8.03
C LEU A 14 2.24 -5.06 -9.01
N ASN A 15 1.29 -5.89 -9.39
CA ASN A 15 1.49 -6.99 -10.35
C ASN A 15 1.84 -6.48 -11.76
N MET A 16 1.42 -5.27 -12.12
CA MET A 16 1.80 -4.61 -13.37
C MET A 16 3.16 -3.89 -13.29
N GLY A 17 3.93 -4.07 -12.21
CA GLY A 17 5.23 -3.43 -12.02
C GLY A 17 5.15 -2.05 -11.38
N GLY A 18 3.97 -1.62 -10.92
CA GLY A 18 3.81 -0.42 -10.12
C GLY A 18 4.46 -0.54 -8.75
N ARG A 19 4.62 0.58 -8.07
CA ARG A 19 5.21 0.64 -6.72
C ARG A 19 4.48 1.64 -5.83
N ILE A 20 4.44 1.34 -4.54
CA ILE A 20 4.01 2.29 -3.51
C ILE A 20 5.06 3.38 -3.40
N THR A 21 4.67 4.64 -3.58
CA THR A 21 5.54 5.81 -3.46
C THR A 21 5.38 6.49 -2.10
N GLN A 22 4.15 6.52 -1.59
CA GLN A 22 3.84 7.10 -0.28
C GLN A 22 2.75 6.29 0.42
N ALA A 23 2.98 5.95 1.69
CA ALA A 23 1.99 5.26 2.51
C ALA A 23 2.04 5.78 3.95
N SER A 24 0.88 6.00 4.56
CA SER A 24 0.81 6.30 5.99
C SER A 24 1.18 5.06 6.81
N LYS A 25 1.96 5.25 7.88
CA LYS A 25 2.27 4.19 8.86
C LYS A 25 1.16 3.98 9.89
N HIS A 26 0.09 4.75 9.79
CA HIS A 26 -1.03 4.72 10.72
C HIS A 26 -2.36 4.62 9.98
N LEU A 27 -3.28 3.84 10.55
CA LEU A 27 -4.69 3.82 10.16
C LEU A 27 -5.40 5.01 10.81
N SER A 28 -6.04 5.85 10.01
CA SER A 28 -6.69 7.07 10.47
C SER A 28 -8.17 6.83 10.78
N HIS A 29 -8.75 7.73 11.56
CA HIS A 29 -10.20 7.79 11.82
C HIS A 29 -10.75 9.15 11.37
N MET A 30 -11.88 9.13 10.68
CA MET A 30 -12.65 10.32 10.35
C MET A 30 -13.40 10.86 11.58
N LEU A 31 -13.92 12.09 11.48
CA LEU A 31 -14.67 12.73 12.57
C LEU A 31 -15.89 11.92 13.03
N ASN A 32 -16.50 11.14 12.13
CA ASN A 32 -17.62 10.24 12.44
C ASN A 32 -17.17 8.86 13.00
N GLY A 33 -15.88 8.68 13.28
CA GLY A 33 -15.31 7.41 13.76
C GLY A 33 -14.99 6.40 12.66
N LEU A 34 -15.36 6.66 11.40
CA LEU A 34 -15.11 5.76 10.28
C LEU A 34 -13.59 5.64 10.03
N LYS A 35 -13.10 4.41 9.95
CA LYS A 35 -11.71 4.14 9.61
C LYS A 35 -11.41 4.60 8.18
N TYR A 36 -10.24 5.16 7.97
CA TYR A 36 -9.78 5.67 6.69
C TYR A 36 -8.30 5.34 6.48
N TYR A 37 -7.98 4.89 5.27
CA TYR A 37 -6.59 4.69 4.86
C TYR A 37 -6.39 5.08 3.42
N SER A 38 -5.20 5.60 3.13
CA SER A 38 -4.82 5.96 1.77
C SER A 38 -3.33 5.82 1.51
N LEU A 39 -2.99 5.58 0.26
CA LEU A 39 -1.62 5.52 -0.23
C LEU A 39 -1.52 6.04 -1.67
N GLU A 40 -0.32 6.45 -2.02
CA GLU A 40 0.06 6.78 -3.39
C GLU A 40 0.85 5.61 -4.01
N VAL A 41 0.52 5.32 -5.26
CA VAL A 41 1.22 4.36 -6.10
C VAL A 41 1.62 5.01 -7.41
N ASN A 42 2.78 4.62 -7.95
CA ASN A 42 3.24 5.02 -9.26
C ASN A 42 3.32 3.80 -10.17
N ILE A 43 2.83 3.93 -11.41
CA ILE A 43 3.00 2.96 -12.47
C ILE A 43 3.24 3.70 -13.78
N ASN A 44 4.31 3.34 -14.49
CA ASN A 44 4.67 3.92 -15.79
C ASN A 44 4.77 5.47 -15.80
N GLY A 45 5.12 6.08 -14.66
CA GLY A 45 5.18 7.54 -14.53
C GLY A 45 3.88 8.19 -14.05
N ASP A 46 2.76 7.49 -14.12
CA ASP A 46 1.47 7.98 -13.62
C ASP A 46 1.33 7.70 -12.12
N HIS A 47 0.79 8.68 -11.39
CA HIS A 47 0.54 8.59 -9.95
C HIS A 47 -0.95 8.41 -9.68
N TYR A 48 -1.28 7.43 -8.83
CA TYR A 48 -2.65 7.13 -8.42
C TYR A 48 -2.75 7.14 -6.90
N PHE A 49 -3.90 7.58 -6.41
CA PHE A 49 -4.21 7.58 -5.00
C PHE A 49 -5.28 6.52 -4.70
N ILE A 50 -4.93 5.53 -3.91
CA ILE A 50 -5.85 4.48 -3.47
C ILE A 50 -6.35 4.87 -2.08
N GLN A 51 -7.67 4.91 -1.92
CA GLN A 51 -8.34 5.28 -0.68
C GLN A 51 -9.34 4.20 -0.30
N ALA A 52 -9.50 3.97 1.00
CA ALA A 52 -10.39 2.97 1.53
C ALA A 52 -11.01 3.44 2.84
N PHE A 53 -12.20 2.92 3.14
CA PHE A 53 -12.98 3.28 4.32
C PHE A 53 -13.43 2.02 5.09
N GLY A 54 -13.71 2.17 6.38
CA GLY A 54 -14.26 1.09 7.20
C GLY A 54 -13.35 -0.13 7.29
N GLN A 55 -13.89 -1.32 7.02
CA GLN A 55 -13.12 -2.57 7.06
C GLN A 55 -12.06 -2.62 5.96
N GLU A 56 -12.40 -2.15 4.77
CA GLU A 56 -11.50 -2.10 3.61
C GLU A 56 -10.24 -1.26 3.90
N ALA A 57 -10.38 -0.18 4.68
CA ALA A 57 -9.23 0.61 5.15
C ALA A 57 -8.27 -0.20 6.03
N THR A 58 -8.81 -1.06 6.88
CA THR A 58 -8.01 -1.92 7.77
C THR A 58 -7.29 -2.98 6.94
N ASP A 59 -7.98 -3.60 5.99
CA ASP A 59 -7.42 -4.64 5.14
C ASP A 59 -6.31 -4.08 4.23
N LEU A 60 -6.55 -2.90 3.64
CA LEU A 60 -5.56 -2.19 2.84
C LEU A 60 -4.33 -1.79 3.67
N PHE A 61 -4.53 -1.25 4.88
CA PHE A 61 -3.44 -0.89 5.78
C PHE A 61 -2.55 -2.09 6.13
N ASN A 62 -3.16 -3.20 6.55
CA ASN A 62 -2.44 -4.41 6.94
C ASN A 62 -1.61 -4.97 5.77
N ALA A 63 -2.19 -5.01 4.57
CA ALA A 63 -1.49 -5.45 3.37
C ALA A 63 -0.29 -4.56 3.04
N VAL A 64 -0.48 -3.22 3.08
CA VAL A 64 0.60 -2.27 2.79
C VAL A 64 1.73 -2.38 3.81
N MET A 65 1.42 -2.50 5.11
CA MET A 65 2.45 -2.69 6.14
C MET A 65 3.24 -3.99 5.92
N SER A 66 2.56 -5.10 5.61
CA SER A 66 3.22 -6.38 5.29
C SER A 66 4.19 -6.26 4.10
N ILE A 67 3.73 -5.65 3.00
CA ILE A 67 4.55 -5.45 1.79
C ILE A 67 5.78 -4.58 2.09
N LEU A 68 5.61 -3.50 2.85
CA LEU A 68 6.71 -2.59 3.17
C LEU A 68 7.73 -3.23 4.13
N ASP A 69 7.29 -4.09 5.05
CA ASP A 69 8.18 -4.79 5.97
C ASP A 69 8.94 -5.95 5.28
N GLU A 70 8.30 -6.67 4.36
CA GLU A 70 8.99 -7.63 3.50
C GLU A 70 10.08 -6.95 2.67
N LYS A 71 9.79 -5.81 2.05
CA LYS A 71 10.78 -5.03 1.29
C LYS A 71 11.96 -4.57 2.15
N LYS A 72 11.70 -4.08 3.38
CA LYS A 72 12.79 -3.74 4.33
C LYS A 72 13.65 -4.95 4.68
N THR A 73 13.03 -6.13 4.81
CA THR A 73 13.73 -7.37 5.16
C THR A 73 14.64 -7.83 4.02
N VAL A 74 14.18 -7.72 2.77
CA VAL A 74 14.99 -8.04 1.58
C VAL A 74 16.19 -7.11 1.46
N VAL A 75 16.00 -5.80 1.60
CA VAL A 75 17.11 -4.82 1.52
C VAL A 75 18.18 -5.10 2.58
N LYS A 76 17.79 -5.33 3.84
CA LYS A 76 18.74 -5.66 4.92
C LYS A 76 19.52 -6.97 4.67
N ARG A 77 18.91 -7.95 3.99
CA ARG A 77 19.59 -9.20 3.64
C ARG A 77 20.62 -8.97 2.53
N ILE A 78 20.30 -8.14 1.54
CA ILE A 78 21.23 -7.77 0.47
C ILE A 78 22.44 -7.03 1.06
N GLU A 79 22.24 -6.03 1.91
CA GLU A 79 23.34 -5.30 2.56
C GLU A 79 24.29 -6.22 3.32
N LYS A 80 23.79 -7.26 4.00
CA LYS A 80 24.61 -8.22 4.74
C LYS A 80 25.42 -9.19 3.85
N ILE A 81 25.03 -9.39 2.60
CA ILE A 81 25.74 -10.28 1.66
C ILE A 81 26.90 -9.55 0.97
N PHE A 82 26.82 -8.22 0.88
CA PHE A 82 27.84 -7.37 0.26
C PHE A 82 28.92 -6.85 1.22
N ILE A 83 29.03 -7.41 2.44
CA ILE A 83 30.07 -7.09 3.45
C ILE A 83 30.98 -8.30 3.65
#